data_AF-A0A8T6X1I8-F1
#
_entry.id   AF-A0A8T6X1I8-F1
#
_cell.length_a   1.000
_cell.length_b   1.000
_cell.length_c   1.000
_cell.angle_alpha   90.00
_cell.angle_beta   90.00
_cell.angle_gamma   90.00
#
_symmetry.space_group_name_H-M   'P 1'
#
loop_
_entity.id
_entity.type
_entity.pdbx_description
1 polymer ?
#
loop_
_entity_poly.entity_id
_entity_poly.type
_entity_poly.pdbx_seq_one_letter_code
_entity_poly.pdbx_strand_id
1 'polypeptide(L)'
;MVPEPRPNPNLEAYDMEGLTIGTICSHSALQIFHGARQEGFPTIGITKADRKEMYGSFPMGRPDEFMVVEDFDDMLKPSFQRELID
;
A
#
# COMPACT_ATOMS: atom_id res chain seq x y z
N MET A 1 -16.29 -16.65 -6.94
CA MET A 1 -15.72 -16.30 -8.25
C MET A 1 -15.67 -14.79 -8.31
N VAL A 2 -14.48 -14.21 -8.27
CA VAL A 2 -14.32 -12.75 -8.49
C VAL A 2 -14.51 -12.53 -9.99
N PRO A 3 -15.43 -11.65 -10.43
CA PRO A 3 -15.55 -11.31 -11.85
C PRO A 3 -14.22 -10.78 -12.38
N GLU A 4 -13.98 -10.93 -13.68
CA GLU A 4 -12.75 -10.40 -14.29
C GLU A 4 -12.55 -8.95 -13.85
N PRO A 5 -11.37 -8.61 -13.28
CA PRO A 5 -11.11 -7.27 -12.81
C PRO A 5 -11.16 -6.34 -14.02
N ARG A 6 -12.14 -5.44 -14.02
CA ARG A 6 -12.09 -4.32 -14.96
C ARG A 6 -10.86 -3.49 -14.59
N PRO A 7 -9.95 -3.20 -15.53
CA PRO A 7 -8.87 -2.25 -15.28
C PRO A 7 -9.50 -1.00 -14.67
N ASN A 8 -8.84 -0.40 -13.67
CA ASN A 8 -9.31 0.87 -13.14
C ASN A 8 -9.47 1.82 -14.34
N PRO A 9 -10.68 2.33 -14.64
CA PRO A 9 -10.93 3.13 -15.83
C PRO A 9 -10.06 4.40 -15.87
N ASN A 10 -9.43 4.75 -14.76
CA ASN A 10 -8.62 5.95 -14.59
C ASN A 10 -7.11 5.68 -14.62
N LEU A 11 -6.62 4.55 -15.16
CA LEU A 11 -5.17 4.33 -15.29
C LEU A 11 -4.46 5.45 -16.07
N GLU A 12 -5.16 6.10 -17.02
CA GLU A 12 -4.64 7.26 -17.76
C GLU A 12 -4.44 8.51 -16.88
N ALA A 13 -5.12 8.59 -15.73
CA ALA A 13 -5.03 9.71 -14.80
C ALA A 13 -3.95 9.53 -13.73
N TYR A 14 -3.27 8.37 -13.70
CA TYR A 14 -2.19 8.14 -12.74
C TYR A 14 -0.98 9.01 -13.07
N ASP A 15 -0.35 9.58 -12.05
CA ASP A 15 0.97 10.14 -12.17
C ASP A 15 1.99 9.01 -12.38
N MET A 16 2.46 8.88 -13.62
CA MET A 16 3.41 7.85 -14.02
C MET A 16 4.82 8.09 -13.46
N GLU A 17 5.15 9.32 -13.06
CA GLU A 17 6.43 9.66 -12.44
C GLU A 17 6.43 9.34 -10.93
N GLY A 18 5.25 9.32 -10.31
CA GLY A 18 5.02 9.07 -8.89
C GLY A 18 4.43 7.71 -8.53
N LEU A 19 4.46 6.72 -9.44
CA LEU A 19 3.86 5.40 -9.21
C LEU A 19 4.35 4.75 -7.91
N THR A 20 3.41 4.45 -7.02
CA THR A 20 3.69 3.98 -5.67
C THR A 20 3.19 2.54 -5.46
N ILE A 21 4.00 1.70 -4.83
CA ILE A 21 3.62 0.32 -4.48
C ILE A 21 3.01 0.31 -3.07
N GLY A 22 1.69 0.08 -3.02
CA GLY A 22 0.93 -0.06 -1.77
C GLY A 22 0.63 -1.51 -1.42
N THR A 23 0.79 -1.90 -0.16
CA THR A 23 0.27 -3.20 0.34
C THR A 23 -0.08 -3.18 1.82
N ILE A 24 -0.86 -4.17 2.25
CA ILE A 24 -1.15 -4.39 3.67
C ILE A 24 0.10 -4.92 4.36
N CYS A 25 0.42 -4.39 5.54
CA CYS A 25 1.49 -4.88 6.40
C CYS A 25 1.13 -6.25 7.03
N SER A 26 1.20 -7.30 6.22
CA SER A 26 0.99 -8.71 6.59
C SER A 26 1.80 -9.65 5.70
N HIS A 27 1.93 -10.92 6.11
CA HIS A 27 2.53 -12.04 5.35
C HIS A 27 3.93 -11.77 4.77
N SER A 28 4.00 -11.22 3.55
CA SER A 28 5.23 -10.98 2.78
C SER A 28 5.55 -9.50 2.57
N ALA A 29 4.83 -8.58 3.25
CA ALA A 29 4.96 -7.14 3.02
C ALA A 29 6.40 -6.61 3.14
N LEU A 30 7.20 -7.11 4.10
CA LEU A 30 8.61 -6.71 4.23
C LEU A 30 9.43 -7.01 2.96
N GLN A 31 9.16 -8.14 2.30
CA GLN A 31 9.84 -8.53 1.06
C GLN A 31 9.36 -7.68 -0.11
N ILE A 32 8.06 -7.38 -0.17
CA ILE A 32 7.46 -6.50 -1.18
C ILE A 32 8.08 -5.10 -1.09
N PHE A 33 8.09 -4.49 0.11
CA PHE A 33 8.68 -3.17 0.32
C PHE A 33 10.18 -3.16 0.03
N HIS A 34 10.89 -4.22 0.41
CA HIS A 34 12.31 -4.33 0.11
C HIS A 34 12.58 -4.37 -1.40
N GLY A 35 11.83 -5.18 -2.15
CA GLY A 35 11.94 -5.25 -3.61
C GLY A 35 11.57 -3.93 -4.28
N ALA A 36 10.44 -3.33 -3.90
CA ALA A 36 10.00 -2.03 -4.41
C ALA A 36 11.07 -0.94 -4.21
N ARG A 37 11.69 -0.89 -3.02
CA ARG A 37 12.78 0.04 -2.72
C ARG A 37 14.02 -0.21 -3.59
N GLN A 38 14.39 -1.47 -3.84
CA GLN A 38 15.52 -1.81 -4.71
C GLN A 38 15.30 -1.33 -6.14
N GLU A 39 14.06 -1.38 -6.62
CA GLU A 39 13.65 -0.92 -7.95
C GLU A 39 13.33 0.60 -8.00
N GLY A 40 13.44 1.30 -6.87
CA GLY A 40 13.25 2.76 -6.80
C GLY A 40 11.80 3.23 -6.73
N PHE A 41 10.83 2.35 -6.47
CA PHE A 41 9.43 2.74 -6.28
C PHE A 41 9.20 3.27 -4.85
N PRO A 42 8.49 4.40 -4.69
CA PRO A 42 7.89 4.78 -3.42
C PRO A 42 6.94 3.69 -2.89
N THR A 43 6.80 3.61 -1.56
CA THR A 43 6.02 2.55 -0.91
C THR A 43 5.08 3.05 0.17
N ILE A 44 3.86 2.51 0.19
CA ILE A 44 2.85 2.76 1.24
C ILE A 44 2.47 1.44 1.92
N GLY A 45 2.53 1.41 3.25
CA GLY A 45 2.07 0.28 4.05
C GLY A 45 0.80 0.58 4.80
N ILE A 46 -0.25 -0.22 4.55
CA ILE A 46 -1.52 -0.11 5.24
C ILE A 46 -1.50 -1.06 6.44
N THR A 47 -1.65 -0.53 7.65
CA THR A 47 -1.40 -1.29 8.88
C THR A 47 -2.33 -0.91 10.01
N LYS A 48 -2.44 -1.77 11.03
CA LYS A 48 -3.06 -1.42 12.31
C LYS A 48 -2.03 -0.76 13.21
N ALA A 49 -2.50 0.08 14.14
CA ALA A 49 -1.62 0.88 15.01
C ALA A 49 -0.63 0.01 15.82
N ASP A 50 -1.07 -1.16 16.28
CA ASP A 50 -0.28 -2.13 17.05
C ASP A 50 0.86 -2.78 16.25
N ARG A 51 0.81 -2.77 14.92
CA ARG A 51 1.82 -3.36 14.03
C ARG A 51 2.78 -2.33 13.43
N LYS A 52 2.44 -1.04 13.47
CA LYS A 52 3.22 0.03 12.83
C LYS A 52 4.67 0.04 13.29
N GLU A 53 4.90 -0.05 14.60
CA GLU A 53 6.26 -0.02 15.17
C GLU A 53 7.10 -1.21 14.71
N MET A 54 6.51 -2.42 14.70
CA MET A 54 7.19 -3.63 14.23
C MET A 54 7.63 -3.48 12.78
N TYR A 55 6.74 -3.08 11.87
CA TYR A 55 7.11 -2.86 10.47
C TYR A 55 8.11 -1.71 10.28
N GLY A 56 7.99 -0.65 11.08
CA GLY A 56 8.93 0.49 11.07
C GLY A 56 10.36 0.12 11.50
N SER A 57 10.52 -0.95 12.27
CA SER A 57 11.82 -1.41 12.79
C SER A 57 12.74 -2.07 11.75
N PHE A 58 12.28 -2.27 10.51
CA PHE A 58 13.05 -2.88 9.43
C PHE A 58 13.45 -1.83 8.38
N PRO A 59 14.59 -1.12 8.48
CA PRO A 59 14.91 0.02 7.61
C PRO A 59 14.84 -0.27 6.12
N MET A 60 15.24 -1.48 5.70
CA MET A 60 15.25 -1.89 4.30
C MET A 60 13.92 -2.50 3.83
N GLY A 61 13.04 -2.91 4.76
CA GLY A 61 11.77 -3.58 4.48
C GLY A 61 10.55 -2.80 4.98
N ARG A 62 10.73 -1.61 5.55
CA ARG A 62 9.64 -0.72 5.93
C ARG A 62 9.15 0.06 4.70
N PRO A 63 7.85 0.37 4.64
CA PRO A 63 7.35 1.32 3.67
C PRO A 63 7.90 2.73 3.97
N ASP A 64 7.85 3.60 2.97
CA ASP A 64 8.19 5.01 3.12
C ASP A 64 7.12 5.73 3.95
N GLU A 65 5.85 5.39 3.71
CA GLU A 65 4.70 5.93 4.44
C GLU A 65 3.79 4.84 5.03
N PHE A 66 3.08 5.19 6.11
CA PHE A 66 2.12 4.31 6.76
C PHE A 66 0.73 4.91 6.77
N MET A 67 -0.25 4.21 6.20
CA MET A 67 -1.66 4.48 6.41
C MET A 67 -2.18 3.58 7.53
N VAL A 68 -2.67 4.17 8.62
CA VAL A 68 -3.13 3.41 9.79
C VAL A 68 -4.64 3.28 9.76
N VAL A 69 -5.14 2.05 9.86
CA VAL A 69 -6.58 1.72 9.94
C VAL A 69 -6.93 1.09 11.29
N GLU A 70 -8.19 1.24 11.72
CA GLU A 70 -8.68 0.58 12.93
C GLU A 70 -8.93 -0.91 12.65
N ASP A 71 -9.57 -1.22 11.52
CA ASP A 71 -9.72 -2.56 10.97
C ASP A 71 -9.34 -2.61 9.48
N PHE A 72 -8.89 -3.78 9.01
CA PHE A 72 -8.55 -3.93 7.58
C PHE A 72 -9.78 -3.79 6.68
N ASP A 73 -10.98 -4.09 7.18
CA ASP A 73 -12.22 -3.87 6.45
C ASP A 73 -12.48 -2.38 6.18
N ASP A 74 -11.89 -1.47 6.97
CA ASP A 74 -12.02 -0.02 6.74
C ASP A 74 -11.41 0.41 5.41
N MET A 75 -10.43 -0.35 4.91
CA MET A 75 -9.82 -0.09 3.62
C MET A 75 -10.82 -0.17 2.48
N LEU A 76 -11.88 -0.96 2.62
CA LEU A 76 -12.91 -1.13 1.60
C LEU A 76 -13.89 0.05 1.54
N LYS A 77 -13.83 0.99 2.50
CA LYS A 77 -14.70 2.17 2.51
C LYS A 77 -14.40 3.07 1.30
N PRO A 78 -15.41 3.63 0.63
CA PRO A 78 -15.20 4.50 -0.52
C PRO A 78 -14.31 5.72 -0.26
N SER A 79 -14.30 6.23 0.98
CA SER A 79 -13.42 7.33 1.38
C SER A 79 -11.95 6.92 1.35
N PHE A 80 -11.63 5.75 1.91
CA PHE A 80 -10.26 5.23 1.94
C PHE A 80 -9.78 4.83 0.54
N GLN A 81 -10.66 4.23 -0.27
CA GLN A 81 -10.34 3.88 -1.65
C GLN A 81 -10.04 5.10 -2.54
N ARG A 82 -10.64 6.27 -2.26
CA ARG A 82 -10.31 7.52 -2.96
C ARG A 82 -8.94 8.04 -2.55
N GLU A 83 -8.63 8.01 -1.26
CA GLU A 83 -7.32 8.38 -0.72
C GLU A 83 -6.18 7.53 -1.30
N LEU A 84 -6.44 6.28 -1.73
CA LEU A 84 -5.44 5.44 -2.42
C LEU A 84 -5.20 5.81 -3.90
N ILE A 85 -6.06 6.64 -4.48
CA ILE A 85 -6.00 7.05 -5.90
C ILE A 85 -5.50 8.49 -6.02
N ASP A 86 -5.81 9.33 -5.03
CA ASP A 86 -5.41 10.75 -4.95
C ASP A 86 -3.91 10.92 -4.64
#